data_AF-A0A7C2WJP1-F1
#
_entry.id   AF-A0A7C2WJP1-F1
#
_cell.length_a   1.000
_cell.length_b   1.000
_cell.length_c   1.000
_cell.angle_alpha   90.00
_cell.angle_beta   90.00
_cell.angle_gamma   90.00
#
_symmetry.space_group_name_H-M   'P 1'
#
loop_
_entity.id
_entity.type
_entity.pdbx_description
1 polymer ?
#
loop_
_entity_poly.entity_id
_entity_poly.type
_entity_poly.pdbx_seq_one_letter_code
_entity_poly.pdbx_strand_id
1 'polypeptide(L)'
;MAQYIARRLLMIIPTLIAISLITFVIMHATPGSPLQPSAPNANPLPPAAQQALARRFGLDKPLWQQYLVYLKNIWNLDFGISYQYRTREVKDIIYRTFPISLHLGAMAMAVAILVGIPLGVLAAVNQNGPVDYVCSLLATLGVSLPNFILALFL
;
A
#
# COMPACT_ATOMS: atom_id res chain seq x y z
N MET A 1 21.24 -0.97 -20.96
CA MET A 1 20.62 -1.43 -19.70
C MET A 1 20.86 -0.48 -18.53
N ALA A 2 22.10 -0.10 -18.20
CA ALA A 2 22.37 0.81 -17.07
C ALA A 2 21.65 2.17 -17.14
N GLN A 3 21.66 2.84 -18.31
CA GLN A 3 20.90 4.09 -18.52
C GLN A 3 19.39 3.91 -18.36
N TYR A 4 18.85 2.76 -18.78
CA TYR A 4 17.43 2.44 -18.63
C TYR A 4 17.07 2.23 -17.15
N ILE A 5 17.89 1.48 -16.41
CA ILE A 5 17.72 1.26 -14.96
C ILE A 5 17.80 2.60 -14.22
N ALA A 6 18.80 3.43 -14.52
CA ALA A 6 18.96 4.74 -13.92
C ALA A 6 17.74 5.64 -14.19
N ARG A 7 17.26 5.70 -15.44
CA ARG A 7 16.06 6.46 -15.80
C ARG A 7 14.82 5.97 -15.05
N ARG A 8 14.68 4.66 -14.88
CA ARG A 8 13.56 4.05 -14.14
C ARG A 8 13.64 4.35 -12.64
N LEU A 9 14.83 4.25 -12.03
CA LEU A 9 15.05 4.63 -10.63
C LEU A 9 14.77 6.11 -10.40
N LEU A 10 15.19 6.98 -11.32
CA LEU A 10 14.91 8.42 -11.25
C LEU A 10 13.41 8.71 -11.38
N MET A 11 12.66 7.94 -12.18
CA MET A 11 11.20 8.07 -12.28
C MET A 11 10.45 7.64 -11.01
N ILE A 12 11.04 6.75 -10.18
CA ILE A 12 10.42 6.36 -8.90
C ILE A 12 10.30 7.56 -7.96
N ILE A 13 11.29 8.46 -7.95
CA ILE A 13 11.32 9.62 -7.04
C ILE A 13 10.08 10.52 -7.21
N PRO A 14 9.77 11.08 -8.41
CA PRO A 14 8.57 11.90 -8.59
C PRO A 14 7.29 11.11 -8.37
N THR A 15 7.25 9.81 -8.70
CA THR A 15 6.08 8.96 -8.41
C THR A 15 5.83 8.81 -6.90
N LEU A 16 6.87 8.55 -6.11
CA LEU A 16 6.75 8.46 -4.66
C LEU A 16 6.32 9.78 -4.04
N ILE A 17 6.87 10.91 -4.51
CA ILE A 17 6.48 12.24 -4.05
C ILE A 17 5.01 12.53 -4.40
N ALA A 18 4.56 12.17 -5.60
CA ALA A 18 3.17 12.36 -6.00
C ALA A 18 2.23 11.51 -5.14
N ILE A 19 2.55 10.23 -4.92
CA ILE A 19 1.74 9.34 -4.08
C ILE A 19 1.74 9.83 -2.64
N SER A 20 2.89 10.22 -2.07
CA SER A 20 2.97 10.72 -0.69
C SER A 20 2.21 12.02 -0.50
N LEU A 21 2.20 12.90 -1.51
CA LEU A 21 1.43 14.14 -1.47
C LEU A 21 -0.08 13.84 -1.51
N ILE A 22 -0.50 12.95 -2.41
CA ILE A 22 -1.92 12.55 -2.52
C ILE A 22 -2.39 11.91 -1.22
N THR A 23 -1.63 10.96 -0.65
CA THR A 23 -1.99 10.32 0.62
C THR A 23 -1.99 11.32 1.76
N PHE A 24 -1.02 12.24 1.81
CA PHE A 24 -0.99 13.31 2.81
C PHE A 24 -2.25 14.18 2.74
N VAL A 25 -2.65 14.62 1.55
CA VAL A 25 -3.86 15.45 1.36
C VAL A 25 -5.12 14.67 1.74
N ILE A 26 -5.26 13.42 1.30
CA ILE A 26 -6.41 12.57 1.65
C ILE A 26 -6.52 12.40 3.16
N MET A 27 -5.40 12.14 3.84
CA MET A 27 -5.38 11.99 5.29
C MET A 27 -5.76 13.28 6.02
N HIS A 28 -5.34 14.45 5.53
CA HIS A 28 -5.73 15.74 6.12
C HIS A 28 -7.18 16.14 5.82
N ALA A 29 -7.73 15.68 4.69
CA ALA A 29 -9.11 15.91 4.31
C ALA A 29 -10.09 14.94 5.01
N THR A 30 -9.60 13.81 5.51
CA THR A 30 -10.43 12.79 6.18
C THR A 30 -10.91 13.32 7.53
N PRO A 31 -12.22 13.29 7.83
CA PRO A 31 -12.74 13.71 9.12
C PRO A 31 -12.27 12.75 10.22
N GLY A 32 -11.45 13.26 11.13
CA GLY A 32 -10.86 12.51 12.23
C GLY A 32 -9.47 13.04 12.53
N SER A 33 -9.21 13.38 13.79
CA SER A 33 -7.87 13.79 14.22
C SER A 33 -7.21 12.63 14.96
N PRO A 34 -5.89 12.41 14.82
CA PRO A 34 -5.16 11.52 15.73
C PRO A 34 -5.25 11.98 17.20
N LEU A 35 -5.67 13.23 17.43
CA LEU A 35 -5.93 13.81 18.74
C LEU A 35 -7.34 13.52 19.26
N GLN A 36 -8.25 13.03 18.41
CA GLN A 36 -9.59 12.67 18.84
C GLN A 36 -9.59 11.24 19.40
N PRO A 37 -10.20 11.00 20.57
CA PRO A 37 -10.42 9.65 21.04
C PRO A 37 -11.28 8.86 20.03
N SER A 38 -10.79 7.71 19.56
CA SER A 38 -11.50 6.86 18.60
C SER A 38 -12.70 6.13 19.21
N ALA A 39 -12.92 6.27 20.51
CA ALA A 39 -14.06 5.67 21.19
C ALA A 39 -15.24 6.67 21.21
N PRO A 40 -16.46 6.24 20.86
CA PRO A 40 -17.65 7.09 20.88
C PRO A 40 -17.92 7.83 22.20
N ASN A 41 -17.31 7.36 23.31
CA ASN A 41 -17.52 7.85 24.68
C ASN A 41 -16.24 8.31 25.39
N ALA A 42 -15.13 8.50 24.69
CA ALA A 42 -13.91 8.93 25.38
C ALA A 42 -13.90 10.46 25.56
N ASN A 43 -13.62 10.89 26.79
CA ASN A 43 -13.61 12.30 27.16
C ASN A 43 -12.69 13.11 26.23
N PRO A 44 -13.11 14.30 25.78
CA PRO A 44 -12.23 15.22 25.07
C PRO A 44 -10.96 15.42 25.89
N LEU A 45 -9.79 15.29 25.25
CA LEU A 45 -8.52 15.61 25.90
C LEU A 45 -8.57 17.05 26.42
N PRO A 46 -8.02 17.36 27.61
CA PRO A 46 -7.91 18.73 28.09
C PRO A 46 -7.26 19.64 27.03
N PRO A 47 -7.68 20.91 26.89
CA PRO A 47 -7.14 21.81 25.85
C PRO A 47 -5.61 21.91 25.86
N ALA A 48 -5.00 21.88 27.05
CA ALA A 48 -3.55 21.86 27.22
C ALA A 48 -2.89 20.57 26.69
N ALA A 49 -3.54 19.41 26.87
CA ALA A 49 -3.08 18.13 26.34
C ALA A 49 -3.22 18.08 24.81
N GLN A 50 -4.30 18.64 24.26
CA GLN A 50 -4.47 18.75 22.80
C GLN A 50 -3.38 19.62 22.17
N GLN A 51 -3.05 20.76 22.77
CA GLN A 51 -2.00 21.65 22.26
C GLN A 51 -0.60 21.05 22.38
N ALA A 52 -0.30 20.36 23.49
CA ALA A 52 0.96 19.64 23.66
C ALA A 52 1.11 18.52 22.61
N LEU A 53 0.02 17.81 22.32
CA LEU A 53 -0.01 16.73 21.34
C LEU A 53 0.04 17.28 19.90
N ALA A 54 -0.64 18.40 19.62
CA ALA A 54 -0.55 19.10 18.34
C ALA A 54 0.88 19.56 18.04
N ARG A 55 1.58 20.15 19.02
CA ARG A 55 3.01 20.49 18.89
C ARG A 55 3.89 19.27 18.69
N ARG A 56 3.61 18.17 19.39
CA ARG A 56 4.35 16.90 19.25
C ARG A 56 4.21 16.31 17.83
N PHE A 57 3.04 16.41 17.23
CA PHE A 57 2.79 15.95 15.86
C PHE A 57 3.04 17.02 14.78
N GLY A 58 3.46 18.24 15.17
CA GLY A 58 3.71 19.35 14.25
C GLY A 58 2.45 19.92 13.58
N LEU A 59 1.27 19.61 14.12
CA LEU A 59 -0.04 20.02 13.60
C LEU A 59 -0.29 21.54 13.75
N ASP A 60 0.55 22.21 14.53
CA ASP A 60 0.58 23.67 14.72
C ASP A 60 1.27 24.43 13.57
N LYS A 61 1.94 23.72 12.66
CA LYS A 61 2.69 24.31 11.53
C LYS A 61 1.83 24.46 10.28
N PRO A 62 2.16 25.36 9.33
CA PRO A 62 1.49 25.40 8.04
C PRO A 62 1.67 24.09 7.26
N LEU A 63 0.68 23.72 6.43
CA LEU A 63 0.61 22.41 5.76
C LEU A 63 1.88 22.02 4.98
N TRP A 64 2.53 22.97 4.32
CA TRP A 64 3.77 22.71 3.60
C TRP A 64 4.91 22.29 4.53
N GLN A 65 5.00 22.86 5.75
CA GLN A 65 6.00 22.44 6.75
C GLN A 65 5.67 21.05 7.30
N GLN A 66 4.40 20.75 7.53
CA GLN A 66 3.96 19.43 7.96
C GLN A 66 4.36 18.36 6.94
N TYR A 67 4.17 18.65 5.64
CA TYR A 67 4.58 17.76 4.57
C TYR A 67 6.11 17.56 4.49
N LEU A 68 6.90 18.63 4.64
CA LEU A 68 8.36 18.51 4.67
C LEU A 68 8.88 17.69 5.86
N VAL A 69 8.27 17.87 7.04
CA VAL A 69 8.58 17.05 8.24
C VAL A 69 8.21 15.59 7.98
N TYR A 70 7.04 15.33 7.39
CA TYR A 70 6.59 13.99 7.02
C TYR A 70 7.57 13.32 6.05
N LEU A 71 7.98 14.00 4.98
CA LEU A 71 8.98 13.49 4.03
C LEU A 71 10.33 13.20 4.70
N LYS A 72 10.78 14.08 5.60
CA LYS A 72 12.02 13.89 6.36
C LYS A 72 11.94 12.63 7.24
N ASN A 73 10.80 12.40 7.89
CA ASN A 73 10.61 11.24 8.75
C ASN A 73 10.61 9.94 7.93
N ILE A 74 9.90 9.91 6.79
CA ILE A 74 9.93 8.77 5.86
C ILE A 74 11.36 8.47 5.39
N TRP A 75 12.15 9.51 5.07
CA TRP A 75 13.54 9.35 4.68
C TRP A 75 14.41 8.71 5.78
N ASN A 76 14.08 8.93 7.04
CA ASN A 76 14.72 8.28 8.19
C ASN A 76 14.09 6.93 8.56
N LEU A 77 13.19 6.40 7.71
CA LEU A 77 12.40 5.19 7.97
C LEU A 77 11.53 5.29 9.22
N ASP A 78 11.18 6.50 9.62
CA ASP A 78 10.24 6.79 10.70
C ASP A 78 8.85 7.06 10.10
N PHE A 79 7.99 6.06 10.20
CA PHE A 79 6.61 6.11 9.75
C PHE A 79 5.63 6.52 10.87
N GLY A 80 6.13 6.77 12.08
CA GLY A 80 5.33 7.08 13.25
C GLY A 80 4.52 5.90 13.81
N ILE A 81 3.52 6.25 14.61
CA ILE A 81 2.65 5.32 15.33
C ILE A 81 1.39 5.03 14.52
N SER A 82 0.91 3.80 14.56
CA SER A 82 -0.35 3.42 13.91
C SER A 82 -1.54 4.14 14.54
N TYR A 83 -2.37 4.77 13.72
CA TYR A 83 -3.63 5.37 14.17
C TYR A 83 -4.65 4.33 14.64
N GLN A 84 -4.57 3.10 14.12
CA GLN A 84 -5.42 1.98 14.52
C GLN A 84 -4.86 1.29 15.78
N TYR A 85 -3.55 1.03 15.81
CA TYR A 85 -2.86 0.38 16.91
C TYR A 85 -1.98 1.40 17.65
N ARG A 86 -2.58 2.22 18.51
CA ARG A 86 -1.96 3.39 19.17
C ARG A 86 -0.67 3.12 19.98
N THR A 87 -0.33 1.86 20.24
CA THR A 87 0.88 1.44 20.95
C THR A 87 1.93 0.78 20.06
N ARG A 88 1.70 0.71 18.74
CA ARG A 88 2.61 0.05 17.80
C ARG A 88 3.14 1.05 16.77
N GLU A 89 4.45 1.01 16.56
CA GLU A 89 5.09 1.71 15.47
C GLU A 89 4.73 1.05 14.13
N VAL A 90 4.52 1.87 13.11
CA VAL A 90 4.19 1.37 11.76
C VAL A 90 5.35 0.54 11.20
N LYS A 91 6.60 0.89 11.54
CA LYS A 91 7.79 0.13 11.14
C LYS A 91 7.72 -1.33 11.60
N ASP A 92 7.28 -1.59 12.82
CA ASP A 92 7.19 -2.95 13.39
C ASP A 92 6.10 -3.77 12.69
N ILE A 93 4.99 -3.11 12.34
CA ILE A 93 3.90 -3.73 11.57
C ILE A 93 4.43 -4.13 10.19
N ILE A 94 5.16 -3.24 9.51
CA ILE A 94 5.77 -3.51 8.20
C ILE A 94 6.77 -4.67 8.33
N TYR A 95 7.72 -4.61 9.26
CA TYR A 95 8.73 -5.67 9.43
C TYR A 95 8.11 -7.04 9.70
N ARG A 96 7.03 -7.09 10.47
CA ARG A 96 6.33 -8.34 10.78
C ARG A 96 5.54 -8.88 9.58
N THR A 97 4.91 -8.01 8.80
CA THR A 97 3.95 -8.41 7.76
C THR A 97 4.62 -8.58 6.39
N PHE A 98 5.65 -7.78 6.10
CA PHE A 98 6.40 -7.81 4.85
C PHE A 98 6.91 -9.21 4.45
N PRO A 99 7.56 -10.00 5.32
CA PRO A 99 8.03 -11.34 4.93
C PRO A 99 6.88 -12.29 4.57
N ILE A 100 5.72 -12.15 5.23
CA ILE A 100 4.53 -12.94 4.93
C ILE A 100 4.00 -12.58 3.53
N SER A 101 3.84 -11.28 3.25
CA SER A 101 3.41 -10.79 1.94
C SER A 101 4.41 -11.16 0.84
N LEU A 102 5.71 -11.06 1.11
CA LEU A 102 6.76 -11.44 0.18
C LEU A 102 6.71 -12.94 -0.12
N HIS A 103 6.53 -13.78 0.89
CA HIS A 103 6.45 -15.22 0.73
C HIS A 103 5.23 -15.62 -0.11
N LEU A 104 4.04 -15.13 0.25
CA LEU A 104 2.81 -15.37 -0.51
C LEU A 104 2.91 -14.85 -1.95
N GLY A 105 3.46 -13.64 -2.13
CA GLY A 105 3.67 -13.05 -3.44
C GLY A 105 4.66 -13.84 -4.29
N ALA A 106 5.75 -14.34 -3.69
CA ALA A 106 6.73 -15.16 -4.38
C ALA A 106 6.14 -16.52 -4.81
N MET A 107 5.34 -17.16 -3.95
CA MET A 107 4.63 -18.40 -4.29
C MET A 107 3.63 -18.17 -5.42
N ALA A 108 2.82 -17.12 -5.33
CA ALA A 108 1.86 -16.77 -6.38
C ALA A 108 2.56 -16.47 -7.71
N MET A 109 3.68 -15.74 -7.68
CA MET A 109 4.50 -15.45 -8.86
C MET A 109 5.08 -16.73 -9.47
N ALA A 110 5.58 -17.65 -8.63
CA ALA A 110 6.08 -18.93 -9.10
C ALA A 110 4.99 -19.73 -9.83
N VAL A 111 3.79 -19.82 -9.26
CA VAL A 111 2.64 -20.47 -9.92
C VAL A 111 2.27 -19.75 -11.22
N ALA A 112 2.20 -18.42 -11.22
CA ALA A 112 1.88 -17.63 -12.40
C ALA A 112 2.88 -17.86 -13.54
N ILE A 113 4.18 -17.96 -13.24
CA ILE A 113 5.23 -18.23 -14.23
C ILE A 113 5.15 -19.69 -14.70
N LEU A 114 5.10 -20.64 -13.76
CA LEU A 114 5.18 -22.08 -14.06
C LEU A 114 3.92 -22.62 -14.74
N VAL A 115 2.76 -22.01 -14.50
CA VAL A 115 1.47 -22.45 -15.09
C VAL A 115 1.02 -21.48 -16.18
N GLY A 116 1.05 -20.18 -15.90
CA GLY A 116 0.55 -19.17 -16.83
C GLY A 116 1.36 -19.07 -18.11
N ILE A 117 2.70 -19.13 -18.06
CA ILE A 117 3.52 -19.08 -19.27
C ILE A 117 3.30 -20.32 -20.14
N PRO A 118 3.38 -21.57 -19.64
CA PRO A 118 3.12 -22.74 -20.48
C PRO A 118 1.71 -22.77 -21.07
N LEU A 119 0.67 -22.42 -20.30
CA LEU A 119 -0.70 -22.34 -20.84
C LEU A 119 -0.81 -21.26 -21.93
N GLY A 120 -0.19 -20.10 -21.73
CA GLY A 120 -0.14 -19.05 -22.75
C GLY A 120 0.58 -19.49 -24.02
N VAL A 121 1.69 -20.21 -23.89
CA VAL A 121 2.44 -20.77 -25.03
C VAL A 121 1.61 -21.84 -25.75
N LEU A 122 0.94 -22.75 -25.02
CA LEU A 122 0.09 -23.79 -25.59
C LEU A 122 -1.11 -23.20 -26.34
N ALA A 123 -1.74 -22.15 -25.79
CA ALA A 123 -2.81 -21.41 -26.44
C ALA A 123 -2.32 -20.75 -27.73
N ALA A 124 -1.15 -20.10 -27.70
CA ALA A 124 -0.57 -19.43 -28.86
C ALA A 124 -0.19 -20.40 -29.98
N VAL A 125 0.34 -21.58 -29.66
CA VAL A 125 0.70 -22.60 -30.67
C VAL A 125 -0.55 -23.28 -31.25
N ASN A 126 -1.62 -23.43 -30.48
CA ASN A 126 -2.90 -24.02 -30.92
C ASN A 126 -3.96 -22.95 -31.21
N GLN A 127 -3.54 -21.82 -31.79
CA GLN A 127 -4.41 -20.66 -32.01
C GLN A 127 -5.70 -21.03 -32.73
N ASN A 128 -6.83 -20.49 -32.26
CA ASN A 128 -8.18 -20.77 -32.77
C ASN A 128 -8.62 -22.24 -32.63
N GLY A 129 -7.87 -23.06 -31.89
CA GLY A 129 -8.20 -24.43 -31.56
C GLY A 129 -8.85 -24.58 -30.18
N PRO A 130 -9.33 -25.79 -29.82
CA PRO A 130 -10.01 -26.02 -28.55
C PRO A 130 -9.12 -25.75 -27.33
N VAL A 131 -7.81 -26.02 -27.44
CA VAL A 131 -6.84 -25.77 -26.36
C VAL A 131 -6.71 -24.27 -26.08
N ASP A 132 -6.65 -23.44 -27.12
CA ASP A 132 -6.64 -21.98 -27.00
C ASP A 132 -7.91 -21.48 -26.32
N TYR A 133 -9.10 -21.87 -26.80
CA TYR A 133 -10.35 -21.46 -26.17
C TYR A 133 -10.45 -21.85 -24.70
N VAL A 134 -10.02 -23.06 -24.32
CA VAL A 134 -10.02 -23.50 -22.90
C VAL A 134 -9.06 -22.68 -22.06
N CYS A 135 -7.82 -22.47 -22.53
CA CYS A 135 -6.82 -21.67 -21.81
C CYS A 135 -7.27 -20.21 -21.65
N SER A 136 -7.80 -19.63 -22.73
CA SER A 136 -8.32 -18.27 -22.76
C SER A 136 -9.55 -18.09 -21.86
N LEU A 137 -10.45 -19.08 -21.81
CA LEU A 137 -11.58 -19.08 -20.88
C LEU A 137 -11.12 -19.12 -19.42
N LEU A 138 -10.19 -20.01 -19.08
CA LEU A 138 -9.63 -20.11 -17.73
C LEU A 138 -8.94 -18.81 -17.30
N ALA A 139 -8.13 -18.22 -18.17
CA ALA A 139 -7.47 -16.94 -17.91
C ALA A 139 -8.50 -15.81 -17.71
N THR A 140 -9.54 -15.77 -18.56
CA THR A 140 -10.60 -14.76 -18.48
C THR A 140 -11.39 -14.88 -17.18
N LEU A 141 -11.74 -16.10 -16.76
CA LEU A 141 -12.40 -16.32 -15.46
C LEU A 141 -11.52 -15.85 -14.30
N GLY A 142 -10.23 -16.19 -14.31
CA GLY A 142 -9.30 -15.79 -13.25
C GLY A 142 -9.13 -14.27 -13.15
N VAL A 143 -9.10 -13.55 -14.28
CA VAL A 143 -8.93 -12.08 -14.30
C VAL A 143 -10.26 -11.35 -14.03
N SER A 144 -11.38 -11.93 -14.45
CA SER A 144 -12.69 -11.27 -14.37
C SER A 144 -13.39 -11.47 -13.02
N LEU A 145 -13.02 -12.50 -12.26
CA LEU A 145 -13.59 -12.72 -10.94
C LEU A 145 -13.04 -11.70 -9.93
N PRO A 146 -13.91 -10.90 -9.28
CA PRO A 146 -13.48 -10.03 -8.21
C PRO A 146 -12.89 -10.82 -7.04
N ASN A 147 -11.79 -10.32 -6.45
CA ASN A 147 -11.09 -10.98 -5.36
C ASN A 147 -12.01 -11.32 -4.16
N PHE A 148 -13.00 -10.47 -3.86
CA PHE A 148 -13.93 -10.73 -2.75
C PHE A 148 -14.88 -11.91 -3.02
N ILE A 149 -15.18 -12.22 -4.29
CA ILE A 149 -15.98 -13.40 -4.65
C ILE A 149 -15.15 -14.66 -4.43
N LEU A 150 -13.89 -14.65 -4.88
CA LEU A 150 -12.96 -15.76 -4.66
C LEU A 150 -12.76 -16.05 -3.17
N ALA A 151 -12.72 -15.00 -2.34
CA ALA A 151 -12.58 -15.13 -0.89
C ALA A 151 -13.77 -15.81 -0.20
N LEU A 152 -14.94 -15.94 -0.83
CA LEU A 152 -16.06 -16.71 -0.27
C LEU A 152 -15.90 -18.22 -0.45
N PHE A 153 -15.05 -18.65 -1.39
CA PHE A 153 -14.81 -20.05 -1.71
C PHE A 153 -13.54 -20.62 -1.05
N LEU A 154 -12.74 -19.77 -0.39
CA LEU A 154 -11.49 -20.08 0.31
C LEU A 154 -11.67 -19.95 1.83
#